data_AF-S8E4S3-F1
#
_entry.id   AF-S8E4S3-F1
#
_cell.length_a   1.000
_cell.length_b   1.000
_cell.length_c   1.000
_cell.angle_alpha   90.00
_cell.angle_beta   90.00
_cell.angle_gamma   90.00
#
_symmetry.space_group_name_H-M   'P 1'
#
loop_
_entity.id
_entity.type
_entity.pdbx_description
1 polymer ?
#
loop_
_entity_poly.entity_id
_entity_poly.type
_entity_poly.pdbx_seq_one_letter_code
_entity_poly.pdbx_strand_id
1 'polypeptide(L)'
;MPSLSPESSPVCHMTLYELHQSLAHLNYQYLEQMAKNHSFDGIVMTDFSKPKCTSCLQAKARHTPIALLHQSPLADRFGNHVHMDVWGPASVMTIDRCIYYLMLINNSKR
;
A
#
# COMPACT_ATOMS: atom_id res chain seq x y z
N MET A 1 45.77 -5.58 -37.09
CA MET A 1 44.52 -5.69 -36.32
C MET A 1 44.17 -4.29 -35.84
N PRO A 2 43.11 -3.65 -36.35
CA PRO A 2 42.75 -2.31 -35.90
C PRO A 2 42.22 -2.39 -34.47
N SER A 3 42.76 -1.54 -33.60
CA SER A 3 42.32 -1.35 -32.22
C SER A 3 40.91 -0.77 -32.21
N LEU A 4 39.94 -1.55 -31.74
CA LEU A 4 38.61 -1.06 -31.38
C LEU A 4 38.74 -0.14 -30.17
N SER A 5 38.52 1.15 -30.38
CA SER A 5 38.24 2.13 -29.34
C SER A 5 37.05 1.64 -28.49
N PRO A 6 37.00 1.92 -27.18
CA PRO A 6 35.81 1.61 -26.40
C PRO A 6 34.68 2.53 -26.88
N GLU A 7 33.70 1.94 -27.56
CA GLU A 7 32.45 2.62 -27.84
C GLU A 7 31.85 3.02 -26.50
N SER A 8 31.72 4.33 -26.27
CA SER A 8 31.08 4.86 -25.08
C SER A 8 29.64 4.38 -25.05
N SER A 9 29.31 3.49 -24.11
CA SER A 9 27.93 3.11 -23.82
C SER A 9 27.06 4.38 -23.73
N PRO A 10 25.84 4.38 -24.33
CA PRO A 10 25.01 5.57 -24.33
C PRO A 10 24.72 6.00 -22.89
N VAL A 11 25.14 7.21 -22.54
CA VAL A 11 24.92 7.80 -21.21
C VAL A 11 23.47 8.24 -21.13
N CYS A 12 22.71 7.62 -20.23
CA CYS A 12 21.33 7.98 -19.94
C CYS A 12 21.32 9.08 -18.87
N HIS A 13 20.77 10.25 -19.22
CA HIS A 13 20.55 11.34 -18.28
C HIS A 13 19.14 11.22 -17.72
N MET A 14 19.04 11.14 -16.39
CA MET A 14 17.74 11.04 -15.73
C MET A 14 17.77 11.68 -14.35
N THR A 15 16.61 12.06 -13.85
CA THR A 15 16.42 12.59 -12.50
C THR A 15 16.29 11.45 -11.49
N LEU A 16 16.55 11.75 -10.21
CA LEU A 16 16.31 10.83 -9.11
C LEU A 16 14.83 10.37 -9.05
N TYR A 17 13.89 11.23 -9.47
CA TYR A 17 12.47 10.88 -9.55
C TYR A 17 12.16 9.86 -10.64
N GLU A 18 12.71 10.03 -11.84
CA GLU A 18 12.57 9.06 -12.93
C GLU A 18 13.24 7.73 -12.57
N LEU A 19 14.37 7.78 -11.87
CA LEU A 19 15.06 6.59 -11.39
C LEU A 19 14.21 5.86 -10.34
N HIS A 20 13.59 6.62 -9.43
CA HIS A 20 12.61 6.11 -8.49
C HIS A 20 11.44 5.42 -9.19
N GLN A 21 10.87 6.01 -10.25
CA GLN A 21 9.76 5.40 -10.98
C GLN A 21 10.18 4.14 -11.77
N SER A 22 11.32 4.19 -12.47
CA SER A 22 11.83 3.07 -13.28
C SER A 22 12.24 1.86 -12.45
N LEU A 23 12.78 2.07 -11.25
CA LEU A 23 13.16 1.01 -10.32
C LEU A 23 12.04 0.68 -9.32
N ALA A 24 10.80 0.56 -9.80
CA ALA A 24 9.66 0.09 -9.03
C ALA A 24 9.45 0.83 -7.69
N HIS A 25 9.65 2.14 -7.68
CA HIS A 25 9.44 3.00 -6.50
C HIS A 25 10.37 2.72 -5.31
N LEU A 26 11.61 2.30 -5.56
CA LEU A 26 12.66 2.19 -4.55
C LEU A 26 12.83 3.49 -3.74
N ASN A 27 13.14 3.37 -2.45
CA ASN A 27 13.29 4.53 -1.57
C ASN A 27 14.36 5.50 -2.12
N TYR A 28 14.04 6.79 -2.20
CA TYR A 28 14.98 7.84 -2.59
C TYR A 28 16.31 7.78 -1.83
N GLN A 29 16.30 7.52 -0.52
CA GLN A 29 17.52 7.43 0.29
C GLN A 29 18.44 6.32 -0.21
N TYR A 30 17.85 5.19 -0.62
CA TYR A 30 18.61 4.06 -1.16
C TYR A 30 19.20 4.41 -2.53
N LEU A 31 18.40 5.01 -3.41
CA LEU A 31 18.85 5.45 -4.73
C LEU A 31 19.94 6.53 -4.66
N GLU A 32 19.84 7.47 -3.72
CA GLU A 32 20.89 8.46 -3.49
C GLU A 32 22.20 7.84 -3.03
N GLN A 33 22.14 6.85 -2.13
CA GLN A 33 23.33 6.14 -1.68
C GLN A 33 23.97 5.37 -2.84
N MET A 34 23.18 4.69 -3.66
CA MET A 34 23.67 4.01 -4.86
C MET A 34 24.30 4.98 -5.87
N ALA A 35 23.68 6.15 -6.08
CA ALA A 35 24.19 7.16 -6.98
C ALA A 35 25.53 7.73 -6.48
N LYS A 36 25.66 7.99 -5.18
CA LYS A 36 26.91 8.45 -4.55
C LYS A 36 28.03 7.40 -4.58
N ASN A 37 27.66 6.13 -4.51
CA ASN A 37 28.61 5.01 -4.53
C ASN A 37 28.96 4.55 -5.96
N HIS A 38 28.65 5.35 -6.98
CA HIS A 38 28.88 5.03 -8.40
C HIS A 38 28.34 3.64 -8.82
N SER A 39 27.20 3.22 -8.25
CA SER A 39 26.63 1.89 -8.50
C SER A 39 25.82 1.78 -9.80
N PHE A 40 25.73 2.86 -10.59
CA PHE A 40 25.03 2.88 -11.86
C PHE A 40 26.01 3.11 -13.00
N ASP A 41 26.18 2.11 -13.87
CA ASP A 41 26.96 2.25 -15.09
C ASP A 41 26.10 2.88 -16.19
N GLY A 42 26.64 3.91 -16.87
CA GLY A 42 25.98 4.56 -17.99
C GLY A 42 24.80 5.46 -17.61
N ILE A 43 24.62 5.80 -16.33
CA ILE A 43 23.57 6.73 -15.88
C ILE A 43 24.19 7.96 -15.22
N VAL A 44 23.77 9.15 -15.64
CA VAL A 44 24.15 10.43 -15.03
C VAL A 44 22.92 11.08 -14.41
N MET A 45 22.96 11.34 -13.11
CA MET A 45 21.89 12.06 -12.42
C MET A 45 21.93 13.53 -12.74
N THR A 46 20.82 14.07 -13.25
CA THR A 46 20.66 15.50 -13.58
C THR A 46 20.02 16.30 -12.44
N ASP A 47 19.23 15.66 -11.59
CA ASP A 47 18.55 16.27 -10.45
C ASP A 47 18.38 15.25 -9.30
N PHE A 48 18.56 15.72 -8.06
CA PHE A 48 18.40 14.95 -6.82
C PHE A 48 17.17 15.36 -6.01
N SER A 49 16.24 16.13 -6.60
CA SER A 49 14.97 16.46 -5.96
C SER A 49 14.16 15.21 -5.60
N LYS A 50 13.42 15.29 -4.49
CA LYS A 50 12.59 14.20 -3.96
C LYS A 50 11.12 14.60 -3.90
N PRO A 51 10.47 14.79 -5.06
CA PRO A 51 9.06 15.12 -5.06
C PRO A 51 8.24 13.99 -4.41
N LYS A 52 7.06 14.35 -3.90
CA LYS A 52 6.12 13.37 -3.36
C LYS A 52 5.59 12.49 -4.51
N CYS A 53 5.89 11.21 -4.46
CA CYS A 53 5.37 10.23 -5.41
C CYS A 53 3.98 9.76 -4.96
N THR A 54 2.94 10.03 -5.75
CA THR A 54 1.54 9.68 -5.45
C THR A 54 1.33 8.17 -5.33
N SER A 55 1.93 7.39 -6.24
CA SER A 55 1.93 5.91 -6.20
C SER A 55 2.50 5.40 -4.87
N CYS A 56 3.65 5.91 -4.44
CA CYS A 56 4.22 5.57 -3.13
C CYS A 56 3.30 5.94 -1.97
N LEU A 57 2.68 7.13 -2.01
CA LEU A 57 1.81 7.58 -0.93
C LEU A 57 0.57 6.69 -0.79
N GLN A 58 -0.01 6.29 -1.92
CA GLN A 58 -1.16 5.40 -1.96
C GLN A 58 -0.80 3.97 -1.53
N ALA A 59 0.32 3.44 -2.05
CA ALA A 59 0.76 2.07 -1.75
C ALA A 59 1.35 1.92 -0.33
N LYS A 60 1.99 2.96 0.21
CA LYS A 60 2.59 2.98 1.56
C LYS A 60 1.72 3.72 2.56
N ALA A 61 0.46 3.96 2.23
CA ALA A 61 -0.50 4.52 3.18
C ALA A 61 -0.49 3.63 4.43
N ARG A 62 -0.04 4.19 5.55
CA ARG A 62 -0.01 3.46 6.82
C ARG A 62 -1.46 3.24 7.24
N HIS A 63 -1.82 1.98 7.44
CA HIS A 63 -3.12 1.64 8.02
C HIS A 63 -3.19 2.20 9.44
N THR A 64 -4.26 2.92 9.78
CA THR A 64 -4.52 3.30 11.17
C THR A 64 -4.72 2.01 11.97
N PRO A 65 -3.98 1.78 13.07
CA PRO A 65 -4.16 0.56 13.85
C PRO A 65 -5.60 0.50 14.36
N ILE A 66 -6.26 -0.63 14.10
CA ILE A 66 -7.56 -0.92 14.71
C ILE A 66 -7.28 -1.35 16.16
N ALA A 67 -7.98 -0.75 17.11
CA ALA A 67 -7.84 -1.10 18.51
C ALA A 67 -8.16 -2.58 18.74
N LEU A 68 -7.31 -3.30 19.48
CA LEU A 68 -7.52 -4.71 19.82
C LEU A 68 -8.68 -4.92 20.81
N LEU A 69 -9.00 -3.88 21.57
CA LEU A 69 -10.05 -3.91 22.58
C LEU A 69 -11.16 -2.95 22.19
N HIS A 70 -12.39 -3.34 22.52
CA HIS A 70 -13.57 -2.50 22.36
C HIS A 70 -13.45 -1.28 23.26
N GLN A 71 -13.44 -0.08 22.66
CA GLN A 71 -13.23 1.18 23.38
C GLN A 71 -14.55 1.85 23.80
N SER A 72 -15.67 1.50 23.17
CA SER A 72 -16.95 2.15 23.46
C SER A 72 -17.64 1.51 24.68
N PRO A 73 -18.39 2.28 25.50
CA PRO A 73 -19.16 1.70 26.59
C PRO A 73 -20.31 0.83 26.03
N LEU A 74 -20.59 -0.28 26.72
CA LEU A 74 -21.80 -1.08 26.46
C LEU A 74 -23.06 -0.26 26.79
N ALA A 75 -24.14 -0.51 26.06
CA ALA A 75 -25.42 0.13 26.35
C ALA A 75 -25.96 -0.31 27.72
N ASP A 76 -26.58 0.64 28.43
CA ASP A 76 -27.12 0.38 29.77
C ASP A 76 -28.50 -0.29 29.76
N ARG A 77 -29.20 -0.30 28.62
CA ARG A 77 -30.51 -0.95 28.45
C ARG A 77 -30.53 -1.80 27.19
N PHE A 78 -31.28 -2.89 27.26
CA PHE A 78 -31.56 -3.75 26.12
C PHE A 78 -32.23 -2.96 24.99
N GLY A 79 -31.80 -3.18 23.75
CA GLY A 79 -32.37 -2.55 22.55
C GLY A 79 -31.84 -1.14 22.25
N ASN A 80 -31.11 -0.50 23.17
CA ASN A 80 -30.56 0.84 22.94
C ASN A 80 -29.49 0.85 21.84
N HIS A 81 -28.74 -0.25 21.70
CA HIS A 81 -27.72 -0.39 20.68
C HIS A 81 -27.74 -1.82 20.15
N VAL A 82 -28.07 -1.97 18.88
CA VAL A 82 -28.09 -3.26 18.17
C VAL A 82 -27.14 -3.16 16.99
N HIS A 83 -26.20 -4.10 16.91
CA HIS A 83 -25.40 -4.30 15.71
C HIS A 83 -26.16 -5.25 14.78
N MET A 84 -26.30 -4.84 13.53
CA MET A 84 -27.00 -5.61 12.50
C MET A 84 -26.03 -5.89 11.37
N ASP A 85 -26.04 -7.11 10.86
CA ASP A 85 -25.25 -7.48 9.70
C ASP A 85 -25.98 -8.53 8.87
N VAL A 86 -25.67 -8.58 7.57
CA VAL A 86 -26.21 -9.59 6.66
C VAL A 86 -25.08 -10.52 6.26
N TRP A 87 -25.20 -11.78 6.65
CA TRP A 87 -24.29 -12.83 6.19
C TRP A 87 -24.83 -13.49 4.92
N GLY A 88 -24.00 -13.58 3.89
CA GLY A 88 -24.28 -14.32 2.66
C GLY A 88 -23.62 -13.69 1.42
N PRO A 89 -23.86 -14.29 0.22
CA PRO A 89 -24.69 -15.45 -0.01
C PRO A 89 -24.05 -16.75 0.50
N ALA A 90 -24.84 -17.60 1.15
CA ALA A 90 -24.44 -18.93 1.58
C ALA A 90 -24.24 -19.87 0.38
N SER A 91 -23.31 -20.82 0.49
CA SER A 91 -23.09 -21.84 -0.53
C SER A 91 -24.21 -22.88 -0.62
N VAL A 92 -25.04 -22.98 0.43
CA VAL A 92 -26.19 -23.89 0.52
C VAL A 92 -27.44 -23.11 0.91
N MET A 93 -28.58 -23.51 0.35
CA MET A 93 -29.87 -22.90 0.65
C MET A 93 -30.48 -23.49 1.92
N THR A 94 -31.24 -22.67 2.65
CA THR A 94 -32.17 -23.18 3.67
C THR A 94 -33.30 -23.98 3.03
N ILE A 95 -34.09 -24.68 3.86
CA ILE A 95 -35.30 -25.37 3.42
C ILE A 95 -36.26 -24.38 2.71
N ASP A 96 -36.35 -23.15 3.20
CA ASP A 96 -37.17 -22.08 2.64
C ASP A 96 -36.48 -21.30 1.51
N ARG A 97 -35.38 -21.83 0.96
CA ARG A 97 -34.64 -21.26 -0.18
C ARG A 97 -33.97 -19.90 0.09
N CYS A 98 -33.66 -19.59 1.34
CA CYS A 98 -32.88 -18.40 1.69
C CYS A 98 -31.37 -18.71 1.58
N ILE A 99 -30.60 -17.72 1.14
CA ILE A 99 -29.11 -17.76 1.10
C ILE A 99 -28.48 -16.60 1.88
N TYR A 100 -29.31 -15.79 2.53
CA TYR A 100 -28.87 -14.67 3.36
C TYR A 100 -29.49 -14.81 4.75
N TYR A 101 -28.73 -14.39 5.75
CA TYR A 101 -29.17 -14.35 7.14
C TYR A 101 -28.94 -12.94 7.70
N LEU A 102 -29.98 -12.36 8.28
CA LEU A 102 -29.86 -11.15 9.08
C LEU A 102 -29.48 -11.53 10.51
N MET A 103 -28.33 -11.04 10.97
CA MET A 103 -27.87 -11.18 12.35
C MET A 103 -28.14 -9.88 13.10
N LEU A 104 -28.78 -9.99 14.26
CA LEU A 104 -29.07 -8.88 15.16
C LEU A 104 -28.45 -9.19 16.53
N ILE A 105 -27.49 -8.39 16.96
CA ILE A 105 -26.78 -8.56 18.23
C ILE A 105 -27.00 -7.33 19.10
N ASN A 106 -27.64 -7.54 20.25
CA ASN A 106 -27.82 -6.49 21.25
C ASN A 106 -26.50 -6.22 21.99
N ASN A 107 -26.11 -4.95 22.07
CA ASN A 107 -24.86 -4.49 22.67
C ASN A 107 -25.10 -3.86 24.06
N SER A 108 -25.90 -4.51 24.90
CA SER A 108 -26.12 -4.09 26.29
C SER A 108 -25.36 -4.94 27.29
N LYS A 109 -25.15 -4.42 28.49
CA LYS A 109 -24.72 -5.22 29.65
C LYS A 109 -25.76 -6.32 29.90
N ARG A 110 -25.29 -7.49 30.37
CA ARG A 110 -26.13 -8.61 30.83
C ARG A 110 -26.72 -8.34 32.20
#